data_AF-A0A846E619-F1
#
_entry.id   AF-A0A846E619-F1
#
_cell.length_a   1.000
_cell.length_b   1.000
_cell.length_c   1.000
_cell.angle_alpha   90.00
_cell.angle_beta   90.00
_cell.angle_gamma   90.00
#
_symmetry.space_group_name_H-M   'P 1'
#
loop_
_entity.id
_entity.type
_entity.pdbx_description
1 polymer ?
#
loop_
_entity_poly.entity_id
_entity_poly.type
_entity_poly.pdbx_seq_one_letter_code
_entity_poly.pdbx_strand_id
1 'polypeptide(L)' 'FGSGLVQGILDLGQFVLGAAALDTNDRFIYDRSSGLLSFDADGSGTLGAVQVANFSNKTALTNSDILIV' A
#
# COMPACT_ATOMS: atom_id res chain seq x y z
N PHE A 1 -2.97 -12.22 -11.86
CA PHE A 1 -2.72 -11.68 -10.51
C PHE A 1 -4.06 -11.48 -9.84
N GLY A 2 -4.27 -12.06 -8.65
CA GLY A 2 -5.54 -11.97 -7.91
C GLY A 2 -5.68 -10.70 -7.07
N SER A 3 -4.81 -9.70 -7.28
CA SER A 3 -4.72 -8.50 -6.44
C SER A 3 -5.81 -7.45 -6.71
N GLY A 4 -6.57 -7.57 -7.80
CA GLY A 4 -7.60 -6.58 -8.17
C GLY A 4 -7.04 -5.20 -8.52
N LEU A 5 -5.73 -5.07 -8.74
CA LEU A 5 -5.12 -3.83 -9.21
C LEU A 5 -5.51 -3.55 -10.65
N VAL A 6 -5.83 -2.30 -10.94
CA VAL A 6 -6.13 -1.79 -12.28
C VAL A 6 -5.02 -0.81 -12.68
N GLN A 7 -4.62 -0.82 -13.96
CA GLN A 7 -3.65 0.13 -14.47
C GLN A 7 -4.17 1.57 -14.32
N GLY A 8 -3.31 2.49 -13.88
CA GLY A 8 -3.69 3.86 -13.57
C GLY A 8 -3.45 4.23 -12.11
N ILE A 9 -4.11 5.29 -11.65
CA ILE A 9 -4.02 5.75 -10.26
C ILE A 9 -4.59 4.64 -9.35
N LEU A 10 -3.90 4.37 -8.24
CA LEU A 10 -4.33 3.38 -7.27
C LEU A 10 -5.72 3.74 -6.68
N ASP A 11 -6.60 2.76 -6.53
CA ASP A 11 -7.90 2.97 -5.91
C ASP A 11 -7.74 3.37 -4.43
N LEU A 12 -8.58 4.29 -3.94
CA LEU A 12 -8.52 4.76 -2.55
C LEU A 12 -8.71 3.61 -1.55
N GLY A 13 -9.57 2.63 -1.86
CA GLY A 13 -9.81 1.45 -1.04
C GLY A 13 -8.69 0.41 -1.10
N GLN A 14 -7.63 0.66 -1.87
CA GLN A 14 -6.43 -0.17 -1.92
C GLN A 14 -5.23 0.48 -1.23
N PHE A 15 -5.41 1.67 -0.64
CA PHE A 15 -4.37 2.41 0.07
C PHE A 15 -4.78 2.69 1.51
N VAL A 16 -3.90 2.36 2.46
CA VAL A 16 -4.13 2.62 3.87
C VAL A 16 -2.94 3.29 4.54
N LEU A 17 -3.26 4.21 5.45
CA LEU A 17 -2.30 4.83 6.35
C LEU A 17 -2.29 4.06 7.67
N GLY A 18 -1.16 3.47 8.02
CA GLY A 18 -1.01 2.69 9.24
C GLY A 18 0.12 1.67 9.17
N ALA A 19 0.37 0.98 10.28
CA ALA A 19 1.39 -0.07 10.38
C ALA A 19 0.94 -1.44 9.84
N ALA A 20 -0.36 -1.58 9.50
CA ALA A 20 -0.96 -2.80 9.00
C ALA A 20 -2.18 -2.49 8.13
N ALA A 21 -2.61 -3.47 7.33
CA ALA A 21 -3.90 -3.45 6.65
C ALA A 21 -5.06 -3.39 7.66
N LEU A 22 -6.13 -2.68 7.31
CA LEU A 22 -7.38 -2.59 8.05
C LEU A 22 -8.44 -3.54 7.48
N ASP A 23 -8.41 -3.77 6.17
CA ASP A 23 -9.24 -4.77 5.51
C ASP A 23 -8.50 -5.52 4.39
N THR A 24 -9.18 -6.48 3.77
CA THR A 24 -8.58 -7.35 2.75
C THR A 24 -8.37 -6.69 1.38
N ASN A 25 -8.82 -5.45 1.21
CA ASN A 25 -8.64 -4.69 -0.02
C ASN A 25 -7.39 -3.80 0.05
N ASP A 26 -6.89 -3.50 1.25
CA ASP A 26 -5.67 -2.73 1.44
C ASP A 26 -4.47 -3.43 0.80
N ARG A 27 -3.98 -2.86 -0.30
CA ARG A 27 -2.83 -3.39 -1.05
C ARG A 27 -1.55 -2.65 -0.74
N PHE A 28 -1.64 -1.34 -0.55
CA PHE A 28 -0.51 -0.49 -0.21
C PHE A 28 -0.70 0.07 1.19
N ILE A 29 0.21 -0.31 2.07
CA ILE A 29 0.19 0.07 3.49
C ILE A 29 1.34 1.04 3.72
N TYR A 30 1.02 2.27 4.11
CA TYR A 30 2.01 3.28 4.43
C TYR A 30 2.00 3.62 5.92
N ASP A 31 3.02 3.15 6.63
CA ASP A 31 3.29 3.57 7.99
C ASP A 31 4.08 4.88 7.98
N ARG A 32 3.36 5.99 8.05
CA ARG A 32 3.98 7.32 8.07
C ARG A 32 4.90 7.53 9.28
N SER A 33 4.72 6.80 10.39
CA SER A 33 5.56 6.96 11.58
C SER A 33 7.00 6.47 11.33
N SER A 34 7.14 5.37 10.59
CA SER A 34 8.41 4.78 10.18
C SER A 34 8.86 5.20 8.78
N GLY A 35 7.95 5.71 7.96
CA GLY A 35 8.16 6.02 6.54
C GLY A 35 8.09 4.79 5.64
N LEU A 36 7.68 3.62 6.14
CA LEU A 36 7.65 2.38 5.37
C LEU A 36 6.40 2.30 4.50
N LEU A 37 6.59 2.12 3.19
CA LEU A 37 5.54 1.71 2.25
C LEU A 37 5.75 0.23 1.90
N SER A 38 4.74 -0.59 2.16
CA SER A 38 4.71 -2.00 1.80
C SER A 38 3.54 -2.34 0.88
N PHE A 39 3.67 -3.44 0.16
CA PHE A 39 2.68 -3.98 -0.76
C PHE A 39 2.26 -5.38 -0.34
N ASP A 40 0.97 -5.56 -0.11
CA ASP A 40 0.35 -6.88 0.07
C ASP A 40 -0.20 -7.37 -1.28
N ALA A 41 0.49 -8.37 -1.84
CA ALA A 41 0.17 -8.92 -3.14
C ALA A 41 -1.11 -9.77 -3.14
N ASP A 42 -1.49 -10.35 -2.00
CA ASP A 42 -2.70 -11.17 -1.88
C ASP A 42 -3.84 -10.45 -1.15
N GLY A 43 -3.53 -9.40 -0.37
CA GLY A 43 -4.48 -8.59 0.43
C GLY A 43 -5.22 -9.39 1.48
N SER A 44 -4.79 -10.61 1.76
CA SER A 44 -5.34 -11.46 2.81
C SER A 44 -4.41 -11.53 4.02
N GLY A 45 -3.20 -10.96 3.91
CA GLY A 45 -2.13 -11.09 4.89
C GLY A 45 -1.58 -12.52 5.04
N THR A 46 -2.00 -13.45 4.18
CA THR A 46 -1.49 -14.84 4.17
C THR A 46 -0.03 -14.84 3.75
N LEU A 47 0.28 -14.06 2.71
CA LEU A 47 1.62 -13.62 2.39
C LEU A 47 1.90 -12.33 3.15
N GLY A 48 3.08 -12.25 3.78
CA GLY A 48 3.51 -11.02 4.42
C GLY A 48 3.69 -9.91 3.38
N ALA A 49 3.25 -8.69 3.71
CA ALA A 49 3.46 -7.52 2.86
C ALA A 49 4.96 -7.29 2.62
N VAL A 50 5.32 -7.02 1.36
CA VAL A 50 6.70 -6.79 0.94
C VAL A 50 7.04 -5.31 0.97
N GLN A 51 8.22 -4.93 1.44
CA GLN A 51 8.66 -3.54 1.42
C GLN A 51 8.86 -3.06 -0.03
N VAL A 52 8.25 -1.92 -0.37
CA VAL A 52 8.42 -1.24 -1.67
C VAL A 52 9.38 -0.07 -1.53
N ALA A 53 9.19 0.76 -0.50
CA ALA A 53 9.99 1.97 -0.30
C ALA A 53 10.06 2.36 1.19
N ASN A 54 11.06 3.17 1.53
CA ASN A 54 11.12 3.85 2.82
C ASN A 54 11.41 5.34 2.61
N PHE A 55 10.52 6.19 3.09
CA PHE A 55 10.57 7.64 2.96
C PHE A 55 11.08 8.28 4.25
N SER A 56 12.38 8.62 4.27
CA SER A 56 13.02 9.24 5.44
C SER A 56 12.40 10.59 5.85
N ASN A 57 11.81 11.32 4.90
CA ASN A 57 11.11 12.57 5.13
C ASN A 57 9.66 12.39 5.66
N LYS A 58 9.16 11.14 5.75
CA LYS A 58 7.82 10.81 6.26
C LYS A 58 6.71 11.62 5.59
N THR A 59 6.86 11.79 4.28
CA THR A 59 5.95 12.59 3.46
C THR A 59 4.50 12.10 3.59
N ALA A 60 3.54 13.00 3.37
CA ALA A 60 2.13 12.66 3.35
C ALA A 60 1.80 12.01 1.99
N LEU A 61 1.90 10.69 1.90
CA LEU A 61 1.47 9.94 0.73
C LEU A 61 -0.04 9.71 0.75
N THR A 62 -0.60 9.66 -0.45
CA THR A 62 -1.98 9.30 -0.76
C THR A 62 -2.01 8.28 -1.89
N ASN A 63 -3.17 7.68 -2.17
CA ASN A 63 -3.33 6.77 -3.32
C ASN A 63 -2.94 7.45 -4.65
N SER A 64 -3.21 8.75 -4.79
CA SER A 64 -2.92 9.52 -6.00
C SER A 64 -1.43 9.66 -6.32
N ASP A 65 -0.57 9.41 -5.33
CA ASP A 65 0.89 9.42 -5.50
C ASP A 65 1.43 8.09 -6.05
N ILE A 66 0.55 7.09 -6.23
CA ILE A 66 0.90 5.74 -6.69
C ILE A 66 0.22 5.48 -8.05
N LEU A 67 1.04 5.19 -9.05
CA LEU A 67 0.61 4.81 -10.39
C LEU A 67 0.96 3.34 -10.65
N ILE A 68 -0.05 2.55 -11.02
CA ILE A 68 0.11 1.17 -11.49
C ILE A 68 0.34 1.20 -13.00
N VAL A 69 1.43 0.58 -13.46
CA VAL A 69 1.87 0.58 -14.87
C VAL A 69 2.01 -0.82 -15.46
#